data_AF-A0A933J6W9-F1
#
_entry.id   AF-A0A933J6W9-F1
#
_cell.length_a   1.000
_cell.length_b   1.000
_cell.length_c   1.000
_cell.angle_alpha   90.00
_cell.angle_beta   90.00
_cell.angle_gamma   90.00
#
_symmetry.space_group_name_H-M   'P 1'
#
loop_
_entity.id
_entity.type
_entity.pdbx_description
1 polymer ?
#
loop_
_entity_poly.entity_id
_entity_poly.type
_entity_poly.pdbx_seq_one_letter_code
_entity_poly.pdbx_strand_id
1 'polypeptide(L)'
;MTNNFSLAASTIAHVYKARWQIEIFFKWIKQNLKIKTFLGTSPNAVMTQVWTAMCYYLPLAYIKYQTKYRFSIFYLHRIVREMLMERISLIDLLNLNETGLARLRCQEPPLLFQV
;
A
#
# COMPACT_ATOMS: atom_id res chain seq x y z
N MET A 1 -28.84 -18.53 -2.42
CA MET A 1 -29.43 -19.42 -3.44
C MET A 1 -28.67 -19.19 -4.73
N THR A 2 -28.17 -20.25 -5.38
CA THR A 2 -27.40 -20.17 -6.63
C THR A 2 -28.23 -20.76 -7.76
N ASN A 3 -28.25 -20.11 -8.93
CA ASN A 3 -28.95 -20.61 -10.12
C ASN A 3 -28.17 -21.71 -10.85
N ASN A 4 -26.96 -22.02 -10.38
CA ASN A 4 -26.08 -22.98 -11.03
C ASN A 4 -26.04 -24.30 -10.24
N PHE A 5 -26.79 -25.30 -10.73
CA PHE A 5 -26.94 -26.63 -10.14
C PHE A 5 -25.93 -27.66 -10.67
N SER A 6 -25.15 -27.29 -11.70
CA SER A 6 -24.14 -28.17 -12.32
C SER A 6 -22.83 -28.22 -11.53
N LEU A 7 -22.56 -27.19 -10.73
CA LEU A 7 -21.34 -27.07 -9.94
C LEU A 7 -21.49 -27.81 -8.61
N ALA A 8 -20.43 -28.51 -8.18
CA ALA A 8 -20.39 -29.13 -6.87
C ALA A 8 -20.63 -28.10 -5.74
N ALA A 9 -21.29 -28.53 -4.67
CA ALA A 9 -21.60 -27.67 -3.51
C ALA A 9 -20.33 -27.03 -2.91
N SER A 10 -19.20 -27.72 -2.95
CA SER A 10 -17.89 -27.20 -2.55
C SER A 10 -17.47 -25.99 -3.41
N THR A 11 -17.57 -26.09 -4.73
CA THR A 11 -17.25 -25.00 -5.67
C THR A 11 -18.13 -23.79 -5.43
N ILE A 12 -19.43 -23.99 -5.21
CA ILE A 12 -20.37 -22.91 -4.87
C ILE A 12 -19.95 -22.23 -3.57
N ALA A 13 -19.60 -23.00 -2.52
CA ALA A 13 -19.11 -22.46 -1.26
C ALA A 13 -17.81 -21.65 -1.43
N HIS A 14 -16.88 -22.11 -2.29
CA HIS A 14 -15.66 -21.37 -2.62
C HIS A 14 -15.95 -20.04 -3.34
N VAL A 15 -16.89 -20.02 -4.28
CA VAL A 15 -17.31 -18.79 -4.96
C VAL A 15 -17.92 -17.79 -3.97
N TYR A 16 -18.78 -18.26 -3.06
CA TYR A 16 -19.30 -17.39 -1.99
C TYR A 16 -18.20 -16.89 -1.07
N LYS A 17 -17.20 -17.71 -0.73
CA LYS A 17 -16.03 -17.29 0.04
C LYS A 17 -15.21 -16.22 -0.69
N ALA A 18 -15.01 -16.37 -2.00
CA ALA A 18 -14.31 -15.36 -2.82
C ALA A 18 -15.07 -14.03 -2.87
N ARG A 19 -16.40 -14.07 -2.95
CA ARG A 19 -17.25 -12.87 -2.89
C ARG A 19 -17.03 -12.09 -1.59
N TRP A 20 -16.91 -12.80 -0.46
CA TRP A 20 -16.58 -12.19 0.83
C TRP A 20 -15.16 -11.61 0.89
N GLN A 21 -14.19 -12.22 0.21
CA GLN A 21 -12.82 -11.65 0.14
C GLN A 21 -12.81 -10.26 -0.52
N ILE A 22 -13.65 -10.05 -1.53
CA ILE A 22 -13.81 -8.74 -2.18
C ILE A 22 -14.39 -7.71 -1.18
N GLU A 23 -15.36 -8.08 -0.36
CA GLU A 23 -15.91 -7.20 0.67
C GLU A 23 -14.87 -6.84 1.74
N ILE A 24 -14.06 -7.82 2.17
CA ILE A 24 -12.95 -7.59 3.11
C ILE A 24 -11.91 -6.66 2.47
N PHE A 25 -11.60 -6.84 1.19
CA PHE A 25 -10.71 -5.96 0.44
C PHE A 25 -11.25 -4.52 0.40
N PHE A 26 -12.51 -4.31 0.04
CA PHE A 26 -13.11 -2.97 0.05
C PHE A 26 -13.22 -2.36 1.45
N LYS A 27 -13.47 -3.18 2.49
CA LYS A 27 -13.42 -2.73 3.88
C LYS A 27 -12.01 -2.26 4.23
N TRP A 28 -11.00 -3.04 3.87
CA TRP A 28 -9.60 -2.71 4.10
C TRP A 28 -9.17 -1.43 3.37
N ILE A 29 -9.56 -1.28 2.09
CA ILE A 29 -9.34 -0.06 1.31
C ILE A 29 -9.97 1.13 2.05
N LYS A 30 -11.26 1.07 2.38
CA LYS A 30 -11.94 2.20 3.07
C LYS A 30 -11.28 2.56 4.41
N GLN A 31 -10.70 1.59 5.11
CA GLN A 31 -10.00 1.83 6.39
C GLN A 31 -8.61 2.47 6.23
N ASN A 32 -7.85 2.05 5.21
CA ASN A 32 -6.48 2.52 5.01
C ASN A 32 -6.43 3.79 4.14
N LEU A 33 -7.37 3.92 3.21
CA LEU A 33 -7.52 5.03 2.28
C LEU A 33 -8.37 6.12 2.95
N LYS A 34 -7.84 6.72 4.01
CA LYS A 34 -8.43 7.92 4.62
C LYS A 34 -8.10 9.12 3.72
N ILE A 35 -9.00 9.44 2.78
CA ILE A 35 -8.94 10.69 2.01
C ILE A 35 -9.13 11.82 3.02
N LYS A 36 -8.04 12.47 3.43
CA LYS A 36 -8.07 13.57 4.41
C LYS A 36 -8.68 14.84 3.82
N THR A 37 -8.45 15.07 2.54
CA THR A 37 -8.91 16.25 1.81
C THR A 37 -9.18 15.86 0.36
N PHE A 38 -10.35 16.23 -0.15
CA PHE A 38 -10.65 16.11 -1.57
C PHE A 38 -9.96 17.27 -2.29
N LEU A 39 -9.09 16.97 -3.27
CA LEU A 39 -8.43 17.98 -4.10
C LEU A 39 -9.38 18.63 -5.11
N GLY A 40 -10.60 18.12 -5.24
CA GLY A 40 -11.66 18.63 -6.10
C GLY A 40 -12.99 18.00 -5.73
N THR A 41 -14.07 18.76 -5.84
CA THR A 41 -15.43 18.35 -5.45
C THR A 41 -16.25 17.78 -6.61
N SER A 42 -15.70 17.78 -7.83
CA SER A 42 -16.40 17.21 -8.98
C SER A 42 -16.41 15.68 -8.92
N PRO A 43 -17.47 15.02 -9.44
CA PRO A 43 -17.57 13.56 -9.42
C PRO A 43 -16.39 12.88 -10.13
N ASN A 44 -15.92 13.47 -11.23
CA ASN A 44 -14.75 12.97 -11.96
C ASN A 44 -13.46 13.11 -11.14
N ALA A 45 -13.28 14.22 -10.41
CA ALA A 45 -12.10 14.40 -9.55
C ALA A 45 -12.07 13.36 -8.43
N VAL A 46 -13.21 13.07 -7.81
CA VAL A 46 -13.33 12.02 -6.79
C VAL A 46 -13.04 10.64 -7.39
N MET A 47 -13.60 10.33 -8.56
CA MET A 47 -13.34 9.06 -9.26
C MET A 47 -11.83 8.87 -9.50
N THR A 48 -11.16 9.88 -10.06
CA THR A 48 -9.71 9.84 -10.30
C THR A 48 -8.91 9.65 -9.01
N GLN A 49 -9.28 10.31 -7.91
CA GLN A 49 -8.60 10.12 -6.62
C GLN A 49 -8.70 8.67 -6.12
N VAL A 50 -9.86 8.04 -6.28
CA VAL A 50 -10.05 6.63 -5.91
C VAL A 50 -9.19 5.72 -6.79
N TRP A 51 -9.16 5.94 -8.11
CA TRP A 51 -8.30 5.19 -9.03
C TRP A 51 -6.81 5.34 -8.68
N THR A 52 -6.32 6.55 -8.48
CA THR A 52 -4.93 6.81 -8.10
C THR A 52 -4.58 6.14 -6.78
N ALA A 53 -5.46 6.20 -5.79
CA ALA A 53 -5.20 5.60 -4.50
C ALA A 53 -5.23 4.06 -4.56
N MET A 54 -6.07 3.45 -5.41
CA MET A 54 -5.98 2.02 -5.70
C MET A 54 -4.65 1.65 -6.37
N CYS A 55 -4.22 2.43 -7.38
CA CYS A 55 -2.93 2.23 -8.05
C CYS A 55 -1.72 2.41 -7.11
N TYR A 56 -1.85 3.21 -6.05
CA TYR A 56 -0.81 3.37 -5.02
C TYR A 56 -0.78 2.18 -4.03
N TYR A 57 -1.93 1.75 -3.53
CA TYR A 57 -1.99 0.68 -2.53
C TYR A 57 -1.68 -0.70 -3.08
N LEU A 58 -1.93 -0.94 -4.37
CA LEU A 58 -1.62 -2.22 -5.03
C LEU A 58 -0.11 -2.57 -4.98
N PRO A 59 0.83 -1.74 -5.48
CA PRO A 59 2.25 -2.00 -5.37
C PRO A 59 2.72 -1.99 -3.91
N LEU A 60 2.13 -1.17 -3.04
CA LEU A 60 2.46 -1.16 -1.61
C LEU A 60 2.14 -2.51 -0.94
N ALA A 61 0.97 -3.08 -1.23
CA ALA A 61 0.58 -4.40 -0.75
C ALA A 61 1.45 -5.51 -1.37
N TYR A 62 1.79 -5.39 -2.65
CA TYR A 62 2.68 -6.32 -3.33
C TYR A 62 4.10 -6.30 -2.73
N ILE A 63 4.65 -5.12 -2.44
CA ILE A 63 5.95 -4.96 -1.77
C ILE A 63 5.92 -5.65 -0.40
N LYS A 64 4.89 -5.40 0.41
CA LYS A 64 4.73 -6.07 1.71
C LYS A 64 4.68 -7.60 1.57
N TYR A 65 3.98 -8.10 0.55
CA TYR A 65 3.88 -9.53 0.27
C TYR A 65 5.25 -10.11 -0.09
N GLN A 66 6.00 -9.47 -0.98
CA GLN A 66 7.30 -9.93 -1.44
C GLN A 66 8.35 -9.90 -0.32
N THR A 67 8.40 -8.85 0.50
CA THR A 67 9.40 -8.73 1.58
C THR A 67 8.98 -9.43 2.88
N LYS A 68 7.81 -10.08 2.92
CA LYS A 68 7.25 -10.69 4.14
C LYS A 68 7.27 -9.74 5.33
N TYR A 69 6.99 -8.46 5.07
CA TYR A 69 7.13 -7.40 6.07
C TYR A 69 6.18 -7.63 7.24
N ARG A 70 6.75 -7.75 8.45
CA ARG A 70 6.00 -8.13 9.67
C ARG A 70 5.08 -7.04 10.20
N PHE A 71 5.36 -5.77 9.88
CA PHE A 71 4.59 -4.65 10.40
C PHE A 71 3.35 -4.31 9.54
N SER A 72 2.52 -3.40 10.05
CA SER A 72 1.29 -2.96 9.38
C SER A 72 1.57 -2.25 8.05
N ILE A 73 0.62 -2.33 7.10
CA ILE A 73 0.70 -1.58 5.83
C ILE A 73 0.74 -0.07 6.07
N PHE A 74 0.06 0.42 7.12
CA PHE A 74 0.11 1.82 7.50
C PHE A 74 1.52 2.29 7.85
N TYR A 75 2.28 1.42 8.54
CA TYR A 75 3.65 1.71 8.93
C TYR A 75 4.57 1.72 7.71
N LEU A 76 4.38 0.76 6.80
CA LEU A 76 5.07 0.75 5.51
C LEU A 76 4.77 2.02 4.69
N HIS A 77 3.50 2.42 4.60
CA HIS A 77 3.10 3.68 3.96
C HIS A 77 3.82 4.88 4.57
N ARG A 78 3.92 4.94 5.91
CA ARG A 78 4.61 6.03 6.62
C ARG A 78 6.08 6.11 6.22
N ILE A 79 6.80 4.99 6.26
CA ILE A 79 8.23 4.93 5.87
C ILE A 79 8.39 5.36 4.42
N VAL A 80 7.59 4.83 3.50
CA VAL A 80 7.63 5.21 2.08
C VAL A 80 7.39 6.71 1.91
N ARG A 81 6.48 7.31 2.70
CA ARG A 81 6.22 8.75 2.65
C ARG A 81 7.39 9.59 3.17
N GLU A 82 8.04 9.16 4.25
CA GLU A 82 9.18 9.88 4.84
C GLU A 82 10.43 9.78 3.96
N MET A 83 10.60 8.66 3.28
CA MET A 83 11.76 8.37 2.44
C MET A 83 11.55 8.71 0.95
N LEU A 84 10.38 9.26 0.59
CA LEU A 84 10.01 9.54 -0.81
C LEU A 84 11.00 10.48 -1.51
N MET A 85 11.62 11.38 -0.75
CA MET A 85 12.59 12.37 -1.26
C MET A 85 14.04 11.90 -1.15
N GLU A 86 14.30 10.79 -0.44
CA GLU A 86 15.65 10.26 -0.23
C GLU A 86 16.00 9.23 -1.33
N ARG A 87 17.23 9.26 -1.85
CA ARG A 87 17.67 8.35 -2.92
C ARG A 87 18.14 7.01 -2.34
N ILE A 88 17.22 6.24 -1.76
CA ILE A 88 17.51 4.96 -1.11
C ILE A 88 16.87 3.81 -1.91
N SER A 89 17.56 2.66 -2.00
CA SER A 89 16.97 1.47 -2.63
C SER A 89 15.81 0.95 -1.78
N LEU A 90 14.71 0.52 -2.43
CA LEU A 90 13.54 -0.02 -1.73
C LEU A 90 13.88 -1.21 -0.83
N ILE A 91 14.85 -2.03 -1.24
CA ILE A 91 15.26 -3.23 -0.51
C ILE A 91 16.02 -2.83 0.75
N ASP A 92 16.91 -1.84 0.66
CA ASP A 92 17.62 -1.32 1.84
C ASP A 92 16.64 -0.68 2.82
N LEU A 93 15.72 0.14 2.32
CA LEU A 93 14.67 0.79 3.10
C LEU A 93 13.80 -0.21 3.89
N LEU A 94 13.48 -1.36 3.30
CA LEU A 94 12.65 -2.39 3.93
C LEU A 94 13.41 -3.24 4.95
N ASN A 95 14.74 -3.32 4.83
CA ASN A 95 15.62 -4.02 5.77
C ASN A 95 16.09 -3.12 6.94
N LEU A 96 15.99 -1.80 6.80
CA LEU A 96 16.41 -0.84 7.81
C LEU A 96 15.33 -0.70 8.91
N ASN A 97 15.73 -0.94 10.16
CA ASN A 97 14.96 -0.47 11.32
C ASN A 97 15.01 1.07 11.39
N GLU A 98 14.02 1.72 12.03
CA GLU A 98 13.97 3.20 12.15
C GLU A 98 15.28 3.83 12.67
N THR A 99 16.01 3.12 13.52
CA THR A 99 17.32 3.53 14.04
C THR A 99 18.43 3.52 12.99
N GLY A 100 18.32 2.71 11.93
CA GLY A 100 19.23 2.69 10.78
C GLY A 100 18.99 3.85 9.81
N LEU A 101 17.74 4.29 9.64
CA LEU A 101 17.37 5.40 8.76
C LEU A 101 17.96 6.74 9.25
N ALA A 102 17.93 6.99 10.56
CA ALA A 102 18.54 8.18 11.14
C ALA A 102 20.06 8.26 10.87
N ARG A 103 20.74 7.10 10.76
CA ARG A 103 22.19 7.05 10.48
C ARG A 103 22.51 7.37 9.03
N LEU A 104 21.67 6.95 8.08
CA LEU A 104 21.86 7.26 6.65
C LEU A 104 21.63 8.75 6.37
N ARG A 105 20.66 9.38 7.05
CA ARG A 105 20.44 10.83 6.96
C ARG A 105 21.64 11.64 7.47
N CYS A 106 22.38 11.14 8.47
CA CYS A 106 23.60 11.79 8.94
C CYS A 106 24.83 11.56 8.04
N GLN A 107 24.70 10.78 6.98
CA GLN A 107 25.77 10.46 6.04
C GLN A 107 25.62 11.24 4.73
N GLU A 108 25.18 12.50 4.79
CA GLU A 108 25.49 13.44 3.72
C GLU A 108 27.00 13.75 3.77
N PRO A 109 27.73 13.67 2.65
CA PRO A 109 29.16 13.95 2.66
C PRO A 109 29.39 15.40 3.11
N PRO A 110 30.40 15.68 3.96
CA PRO A 110 30.79 17.05 4.26
C PRO A 110 31.10 17.76 2.95
N LEU A 111 30.55 18.97 2.80
CA LEU A 111 30.71 19.89 1.68
C LEU A 111 32.14 19.85 1.10
N LEU A 112 32.35 19.08 0.03
CA LEU A 112 33.57 19.04 -0.78
C LEU A 112 33.37 19.86 -2.06
N PHE A 113 32.86 21.07 -1.90
CA PHE A 113 33.04 22.14 -2.90
C PHE A 113 33.65 23.34 -2.20
N GLN A 114 34.93 23.19 -1.92
CA GLN A 114 35.86 24.28 -1.70
C GLN A 114 36.82 24.26 -2.89
N VAL A 115 36.41 24.85 -4.00
CA VAL A 115 37.26 25.43 -5.05
C VAL A 115 36.57 26.69 -5.56
#